data_AF-A0A6P1C1B1-F1
#
_entry.id   AF-A0A6P1C1B1-F1
#
_cell.length_a   1.000
_cell.length_b   1.000
_cell.length_c   1.000
_cell.angle_alpha   90.00
_cell.angle_beta   90.00
_cell.angle_gamma   90.00
#
_symmetry.space_group_name_H-M   'P 1'
#
loop_
_entity.id
_entity.type
_entity.pdbx_description
1 polymer ?
#
loop_
_entity_poly.entity_id
_entity_poly.type
_entity_poly.pdbx_seq_one_letter_code
_entity_poly.pdbx_strand_id
1 'polypeptide(L)' 'MTDFIFMVKNTSYMFVTGPDVVKTVTNEVVTAEELGGASVHATRSSIADGALENDVDAPLQMRRLIDFLPSNNTDGV' A
#
# COMPACT_ATOMS: atom_id res chain seq x y z
N MET A 1 -10.81 -1.16 7.84
CA MET A 1 -10.87 -1.35 6.37
C MET A 1 -11.20 -0.02 5.75
N THR A 2 -10.60 0.27 4.60
CA THR A 2 -10.75 1.53 3.85
C THR A 2 -11.04 1.20 2.39
N ASP A 3 -11.48 2.19 1.61
CA ASP A 3 -11.84 2.00 0.20
C ASP A 3 -10.63 2.00 -0.74
N PHE A 4 -9.60 2.80 -0.41
CA PHE A 4 -8.37 2.91 -1.20
C PHE A 4 -7.13 2.76 -0.32
N ILE A 5 -6.08 2.15 -0.88
CA ILE A 5 -4.77 1.96 -0.27
C ILE A 5 -3.69 2.41 -1.26
N PHE A 6 -2.96 3.45 -0.89
CA PHE A 6 -1.77 3.90 -1.62
C PHE A 6 -0.52 3.66 -0.76
N MET A 7 0.51 3.11 -1.39
CA MET A 7 1.78 2.79 -0.75
C MET A 7 2.92 3.57 -1.41
N VAL A 8 3.96 3.90 -0.67
CA VAL A 8 5.16 4.57 -1.19
C VAL A 8 6.25 3.53 -1.47
N LYS A 9 6.82 3.58 -2.68
CA LYS A 9 7.86 2.64 -3.12
C LYS A 9 9.09 2.71 -2.20
N ASN A 10 9.65 1.55 -1.86
CA ASN A 10 10.87 1.37 -1.07
C ASN A 10 10.82 1.86 0.40
N THR A 11 9.78 2.59 0.81
CA THR A 11 9.66 3.13 2.19
C THR A 11 8.47 2.57 2.95
N SER A 12 7.53 1.89 2.27
CA SER A 12 6.35 1.29 2.90
C SER A 12 6.26 -0.21 2.67
N TYR A 13 5.87 -0.93 3.73
CA TYR A 13 5.76 -2.39 3.76
C TYR A 13 4.51 -2.79 4.54
N MET A 14 3.80 -3.82 4.10
CA MET A 14 2.62 -4.35 4.78
C MET A 14 2.61 -5.88 4.75
N PHE A 15 2.45 -6.53 5.89
CA PHE A 15 2.32 -7.98 5.99
C PHE A 15 1.73 -8.35 7.35
N VAL A 16 1.05 -9.49 7.45
CA VAL A 16 0.50 -9.98 8.72
C VAL A 16 1.62 -10.46 9.64
N THR A 17 2.61 -11.13 9.06
CA THR A 17 3.75 -11.73 9.76
C THR A 17 5.03 -11.30 9.09
N GLY A 18 6.00 -10.81 9.86
CA GLY A 18 7.24 -10.25 9.31
C GLY A 18 8.27 -11.28 8.83
N PRO A 19 9.28 -10.83 8.06
CA PRO A 19 10.27 -11.71 7.43
C PRO A 19 11.02 -12.63 8.39
N ASP A 20 11.36 -12.13 9.60
CA ASP A 20 12.10 -12.93 10.59
C ASP A 20 11.29 -14.12 11.10
N VAL A 21 9.98 -13.95 11.24
CA VAL A 21 9.07 -15.02 11.66
C VAL A 21 8.85 -16.01 10.53
N VAL A 22 8.71 -15.52 9.28
CA VAL A 22 8.66 -16.38 8.09
C VAL A 22 9.92 -17.26 8.03
N LYS A 23 11.11 -16.66 8.16
CA LYS A 23 12.38 -17.39 8.18
C LYS A 23 12.44 -18.44 9.29
N THR A 24 11.98 -18.09 10.49
CA THR A 24 12.06 -19.01 11.63
C THR A 24 11.10 -20.19 11.51
N VAL A 25 9.91 -19.99 10.93
CA VAL A 25 8.85 -21.01 10.87
C VAL A 25 8.91 -21.84 9.60
N THR A 26 9.23 -21.24 8.46
CA THR A 26 9.21 -21.91 7.14
C THR A 26 10.60 -22.17 6.57
N ASN A 27 11.67 -21.62 7.19
CA ASN A 27 13.03 -21.58 6.63
C ASN A 27 13.16 -20.80 5.31
N GLU A 28 12.16 -19.99 4.94
CA GLU A 28 12.23 -19.14 3.75
C GLU A 28 12.91 -17.80 4.08
N VAL A 29 13.93 -17.44 3.29
CA VAL A 29 14.61 -16.15 3.41
C VAL A 29 13.99 -15.20 2.39
N VAL A 30 13.25 -14.22 2.88
CA VAL A 30 12.57 -13.20 2.08
C VAL A 30 12.85 -11.83 2.69
N THR A 31 12.99 -10.80 1.87
CA THR A 31 13.14 -9.41 2.34
C THR A 31 11.78 -8.76 2.62
N ALA A 32 11.75 -7.64 3.34
CA ALA A 32 10.51 -6.89 3.56
C ALA A 32 9.87 -6.40 2.25
N GLU A 33 10.69 -5.98 1.27
CA GLU A 33 10.21 -5.55 -0.06
C GLU A 33 9.58 -6.72 -0.83
N GLU A 34 10.22 -7.88 -0.83
CA GLU A 34 9.70 -9.08 -1.50
C GLU A 34 8.45 -9.66 -0.80
N LEU A 35 8.35 -9.51 0.52
CA LEU A 35 7.25 -10.04 1.30
C LEU A 35 5.99 -9.17 1.19
N GLY A 36 6.15 -7.85 1.19
CA GLY A 36 5.03 -6.92 1.32
C GLY A 36 5.35 -5.48 0.95
N GLY A 37 6.30 -5.25 0.05
CA GLY A 37 6.59 -3.92 -0.48
C GLY A 37 5.44 -3.37 -1.32
N ALA A 38 5.46 -2.05 -1.56
CA ALA A 38 4.46 -1.37 -2.39
C ALA A 38 4.31 -2.00 -3.78
N SER A 39 5.42 -2.46 -4.38
CA SER A 39 5.44 -3.11 -5.69
C SER A 39 4.67 -4.44 -5.70
N VAL A 40 4.88 -5.28 -4.69
CA VAL A 40 4.18 -6.56 -4.52
C VAL A 40 2.69 -6.35 -4.37
N HIS A 41 2.29 -5.35 -3.57
CA HIS A 41 0.88 -5.07 -3.31
C HIS A 41 0.16 -4.40 -4.48
N ALA A 42 0.85 -3.65 -5.33
CA ALA A 42 0.27 -3.03 -6.52
C ALA A 42 0.20 -3.97 -7.74
N THR A 43 1.07 -4.99 -7.82
CA THR A 43 1.19 -5.83 -9.03
C THR A 43 0.75 -7.27 -8.85
N ARG A 44 0.90 -7.84 -7.65
CA ARG A 44 0.66 -9.27 -7.42
C ARG A 44 -0.56 -9.52 -6.55
N SER A 45 -0.65 -8.86 -5.39
CA SER A 45 -1.77 -9.10 -4.45
C SER A 45 -2.95 -8.15 -4.65
N SER A 46 -2.77 -7.06 -5.41
CA SER A 46 -3.76 -6.00 -5.62
C SER A 46 -4.35 -5.45 -4.31
N ILE A 47 -3.52 -5.38 -3.26
CA ILE A 47 -3.90 -4.77 -1.98
C ILE A 47 -3.74 -3.25 -2.06
N ALA A 48 -2.72 -2.78 -2.79
CA ALA A 48 -2.51 -1.36 -3.02
C ALA A 48 -3.10 -0.98 -4.39
N ASP A 49 -3.96 0.04 -4.42
CA ASP A 49 -4.51 0.63 -5.63
C ASP A 49 -3.46 1.45 -6.40
N GLY A 50 -2.39 1.87 -5.70
CA GLY A 50 -1.25 2.54 -6.33
C GLY A 50 0.03 2.48 -5.50
N ALA A 51 1.15 2.41 -6.21
CA ALA A 51 2.50 2.55 -5.66
C ALA A 51 3.08 3.90 -6.11
N LEU A 52 3.18 4.84 -5.18
CA LEU A 52 3.62 6.22 -5.38
C LEU A 52 5.12 6.36 -5.15
N GLU A 53 5.75 7.34 -5.80
CA GLU A 53 7.22 7.41 -5.87
C GLU A 53 7.88 7.83 -4.55
N ASN A 54 7.25 8.74 -3.80
CA ASN A 54 7.82 9.28 -2.57
C ASN A 54 6.76 9.89 -1.65
N ASP A 55 7.19 10.23 -0.43
CA ASP A 55 6.33 10.74 0.64
C ASP A 55 5.76 12.15 0.38
N VAL A 56 6.29 12.89 -0.60
CA VAL A 56 5.76 14.20 -1.02
C VAL A 56 4.67 14.03 -2.07
N ASP A 57 4.86 13.13 -3.03
CA ASP A 57 3.86 12.82 -4.06
C ASP A 57 2.61 12.16 -3.45
N ALA A 58 2.79 11.30 -2.44
CA ALA A 58 1.68 10.59 -1.80
C ALA A 58 0.52 11.47 -1.31
N PRO A 59 0.73 12.49 -0.46
CA PRO A 59 -0.32 13.39 -0.03
C PRO A 59 -0.87 14.26 -1.17
N LEU A 60 -0.09 14.57 -2.21
CA LEU A 60 -0.58 15.32 -3.37
C LEU A 60 -1.58 14.50 -4.20
N GLN A 61 -1.28 13.24 -4.46
CA GLN A 61 -2.21 12.33 -5.15
C GLN A 61 -3.45 12.06 -4.29
N MET A 62 -3.29 11.93 -2.97
CA MET A 62 -4.43 11.75 -2.07
C MET A 62 -5.38 12.95 -2.10
N ARG A 63 -4.86 14.18 -2.03
CA ARG A 63 -5.70 15.39 -2.16
C ARG A 63 -6.46 15.42 -3.48
N ARG A 64 -5.76 15.10 -4.58
CA ARG A 64 -6.37 15.00 -5.90
C ARG A 64 -7.48 13.95 -5.95
N LEU A 65 -7.30 12.78 -5.31
CA LEU A 65 -8.35 11.76 -5.22
C LEU A 65 -9.58 12.30 -4.48
N ILE A 66 -9.37 12.94 -3.33
CA ILE A 66 -10.46 13.53 -2.53
C ILE A 66 -11.22 14.58 -3.32
N ASP A 67 -10.57 15.37 -4.19
CA ASP A 67 -11.24 16.36 -5.04
C ASP A 67 -12.25 15.74 -6.03
N PHE A 68 -12.19 14.43 -6.29
CA PHE A 68 -13.16 13.70 -7.11
C PHE A 68 -14.30 13.04 -6.32
N LEU A 69 -14.21 13.02 -4.99
CA LEU A 69 -15.16 12.32 -4.15
C LEU A 69 -16.13 13.32 -3.48
N PRO A 70 -17.42 12.97 -3.37
CA PRO A 70 -18.33 13.74 -2.54
C PRO A 70 -17.93 13.57 -1.07
N SER A 71 -18.35 14.52 -0.21
CA SER A 71 -18.04 14.46 1.23
C SER A 71 -18.58 13.20 1.92
N ASN A 72 -19.64 12.59 1.35
CA ASN A 72 -20.28 11.37 1.83
C ASN A 72 -21.16 10.76 0.72
N ASN A 73 -21.81 9.64 1.01
CA ASN A 73 -22.65 8.90 0.07
C ASN A 73 -24.03 9.52 -0.23
N THR A 74 -24.41 10.62 0.44
CA THR A 74 -25.68 11.33 0.22
C THR A 74 -25.52 12.65 -0.51
N ASP A 75 -24.32 13.22 -0.50
CA ASP A 75 -24.01 14.47 -1.19
C ASP A 75 -23.66 14.19 -2.66
N GLY A 76 -24.08 15.09 -3.55
CA GLY A 76 -23.72 15.03 -4.97
C GLY A 76 -22.26 15.44 -5.20
N VAL A 77 -21.73 15.03 -6.37
CA VAL A 77 -20.42 15.49 -6.90
C VAL A 77 -20.60 16.78 -7.67
#